data_AF-I9B4G4-F1
#
_entry.id   AF-I9B4G4-F1
#
_cell.length_a   1.000
_cell.length_b   1.000
_cell.length_c   1.000
_cell.angle_alpha   90.00
_cell.angle_beta   90.00
_cell.angle_gamma   90.00
#
_symmetry.space_group_name_H-M   'P 1'
#
loop_
_entity.id
_entity.type
_entity.pdbx_description
1 polymer ?
#
loop_
_entity_poly.entity_id
_entity_poly.type
_entity_poly.pdbx_seq_one_letter_code
_entity_poly.pdbx_strand_id
1 'polypeptide(L)'
;MKILFPTSGNGDCIFCLADKGDGTYFSMMVDCHVFTPEIKTIVTDMLHSHLDYLVVTHIDMDHIDGICNMLYQMPELRIDHIIYNNLFVKEDDVQVEPLTDFEKEQIEKLRTYIPKWESKSEKKIAAKEALALSTLIQWNWADAWDKNLRLVDGEYLSLGELGKLFMVSPTQTTIDELNKHLLDKFAEKFYGKYPLEHGKEKGAELFELLSLLYNQKELLLENKISSATSTLKAEYEKTDKEDSSKTNRASIAFILEQRDKKVLLLGDATSEVVLEGIKVYKKKNQIPSDEKIYFDAIKVPHHGSDVNLSKELLKHIDSENWIFCGYTSSAPHLHTLANIIYQPLSDAIQRRILCFNSAYYNNDIYNKMITRVPMLMKEGIEIEVTQINEIVL
;
A
#
# COMPACT_ATOMS: atom_id res chain seq x y z
N MET A 1 18.97 -8.14 3.17
CA MET A 1 17.50 -8.05 3.37
C MET A 1 16.84 -9.00 2.37
N LYS A 2 15.80 -9.76 2.74
CA LYS A 2 15.03 -10.56 1.78
C LYS A 2 13.62 -10.00 1.65
N ILE A 3 13.10 -9.85 0.44
CA ILE A 3 11.76 -9.34 0.19
C ILE A 3 11.00 -10.31 -0.70
N LEU A 4 9.79 -10.69 -0.32
CA LEU A 4 8.90 -11.55 -1.11
C LEU A 4 7.76 -10.72 -1.69
N PHE A 5 7.36 -11.06 -2.90
CA PHE A 5 6.24 -10.46 -3.64
C PHE A 5 5.32 -11.57 -4.17
N PRO A 6 4.74 -12.41 -3.28
CA PRO A 6 3.84 -13.48 -3.71
C PRO A 6 2.65 -12.90 -4.47
N THR A 7 2.11 -13.65 -5.44
CA THR A 7 0.91 -13.22 -6.16
C THR A 7 -0.28 -13.21 -5.20
N SER A 8 -0.97 -12.06 -5.12
CA SER A 8 -2.09 -11.81 -4.22
C SER A 8 -3.30 -11.32 -5.02
N GLY A 9 -3.82 -12.18 -5.90
CA GLY A 9 -4.85 -11.78 -6.87
C GLY A 9 -4.37 -10.59 -7.73
N ASN A 10 -5.17 -9.53 -7.77
CA ASN A 10 -4.88 -8.31 -8.51
C ASN A 10 -4.16 -7.24 -7.66
N GLY A 11 -4.00 -7.45 -6.35
CA GLY A 11 -3.50 -6.41 -5.46
C GLY A 11 -2.09 -6.68 -4.93
N ASP A 12 -1.76 -5.99 -3.84
CA ASP A 12 -0.45 -6.08 -3.22
C ASP A 12 -0.39 -7.19 -2.15
N CYS A 13 0.81 -7.74 -1.97
CA CYS A 13 1.24 -8.45 -0.78
C CYS A 13 2.76 -8.53 -0.77
N ILE A 14 3.39 -7.98 0.26
CA ILE A 14 4.85 -7.87 0.36
C ILE A 14 5.29 -8.40 1.72
N PHE A 15 6.35 -9.20 1.75
CA PHE A 15 7.01 -9.59 2.99
C PHE A 15 8.43 -9.07 3.02
N CYS A 16 8.77 -8.24 4.00
CA CYS A 16 10.16 -7.84 4.28
C CYS A 16 10.72 -8.69 5.41
N LEU A 17 11.82 -9.40 5.14
CA LEU A 17 12.38 -10.41 6.02
C LEU A 17 13.84 -10.11 6.37
N ALA A 18 14.14 -10.26 7.65
CA ALA A 18 15.48 -10.16 8.23
C ALA A 18 15.85 -11.48 8.91
N ASP A 19 16.87 -12.16 8.41
CA ASP A 19 17.34 -13.45 8.93
C ASP A 19 17.94 -13.29 10.35
N LYS A 20 17.48 -14.11 11.30
CA LYS A 20 17.97 -14.16 12.68
C LYS A 20 19.26 -14.98 12.85
N GLY A 21 19.66 -15.74 11.84
CA GLY A 21 20.82 -16.64 11.85
C GLY A 21 20.56 -18.00 12.48
N ASP A 22 19.34 -18.28 12.93
CA ASP A 22 18.89 -19.57 13.49
C ASP A 22 17.87 -20.29 12.59
N GLY A 23 17.69 -19.80 11.36
CA GLY A 23 16.70 -20.29 10.41
C GLY A 23 15.32 -19.64 10.52
N THR A 24 15.13 -18.69 11.44
CA THR A 24 13.91 -17.89 11.57
C THR A 24 14.12 -16.43 11.11
N TYR A 25 13.03 -15.69 10.96
CA TYR A 25 13.04 -14.32 10.46
C TYR A 25 12.41 -13.35 11.44
N PHE A 26 12.87 -12.10 11.46
CA PHE A 26 12.00 -10.98 11.78
C PHE A 26 11.24 -10.60 10.50
N SER A 27 9.96 -10.31 10.63
CA SER A 27 9.05 -10.21 9.49
C SER A 27 8.12 -8.99 9.56
N MET A 28 7.99 -8.33 8.42
CA MET A 28 6.95 -7.34 8.17
C MET A 28 6.13 -7.78 6.96
N MET A 29 4.83 -7.88 7.14
CA MET A 29 3.86 -8.05 6.06
C MET A 29 3.28 -6.68 5.71
N VAL A 30 3.28 -6.32 4.44
CA VAL A 30 2.69 -5.07 3.92
C VAL A 30 1.61 -5.44 2.92
N ASP A 31 0.36 -5.14 3.29
CA ASP A 31 -0.86 -5.44 2.53
C ASP A 31 -1.07 -6.92 2.16
N CYS A 32 -2.30 -7.27 1.81
CA CYS A 32 -2.68 -8.53 1.17
C CYS A 32 -4.10 -8.45 0.60
N HIS A 33 -4.23 -8.46 -0.73
CA HIS A 33 -5.54 -8.60 -1.38
C HIS A 33 -6.16 -9.99 -1.30
N VAL A 34 -5.44 -11.07 -1.63
CA VAL A 34 -5.98 -12.43 -1.56
C VAL A 34 -5.07 -13.29 -0.70
N PHE A 35 -5.63 -13.87 0.37
CA PHE A 35 -4.92 -14.83 1.20
C PHE A 35 -4.80 -16.19 0.49
N THR A 36 -3.86 -16.29 -0.44
CA THR A 36 -3.63 -17.48 -1.26
C THR A 36 -3.00 -18.62 -0.43
N PRO A 37 -3.04 -19.88 -0.92
CA PRO A 37 -2.32 -20.99 -0.27
C PRO A 37 -0.81 -20.74 -0.13
N GLU A 38 -0.19 -20.03 -1.09
CA GLU A 38 1.22 -19.65 -1.02
C GLU A 38 1.46 -18.68 0.15
N ILE A 39 0.68 -17.61 0.24
CA ILE A 39 0.77 -16.63 1.33
C ILE A 39 0.50 -17.30 2.68
N LYS A 40 -0.49 -18.20 2.74
CA LYS A 40 -0.74 -19.00 3.94
C LYS A 40 0.49 -19.83 4.34
N THR A 41 1.15 -20.48 3.39
CA THR A 41 2.36 -21.27 3.63
C THR A 41 3.51 -20.38 4.13
N ILE A 42 3.67 -19.16 3.59
CA ILE A 42 4.64 -18.19 4.09
C ILE A 42 4.33 -17.88 5.57
N VAL A 43 3.09 -17.50 5.89
CA VAL A 43 2.70 -17.13 7.26
C VAL A 43 2.82 -18.30 8.23
N THR A 44 2.38 -19.51 7.87
CA THR A 44 2.37 -20.66 8.79
C THR A 44 3.70 -21.36 8.87
N ASP A 45 4.31 -21.69 7.73
CA ASP A 45 5.44 -22.63 7.69
C ASP A 45 6.77 -21.89 7.78
N MET A 46 6.89 -20.74 7.10
CA MET A 46 8.11 -19.92 7.10
C MET A 46 8.18 -18.97 8.31
N LEU A 47 7.06 -18.34 8.65
CA LEU A 47 6.99 -17.34 9.73
C LEU A 47 6.40 -17.92 11.03
N HIS A 48 6.10 -19.22 11.07
CA HIS A 48 5.63 -19.92 12.26
C HIS A 48 4.40 -19.28 12.92
N SER A 49 3.46 -18.77 12.11
CA SER A 49 2.28 -18.04 12.55
C SER A 49 2.62 -16.86 13.48
N HIS A 50 3.71 -16.16 13.17
CA HIS A 50 4.12 -14.94 13.85
C HIS A 50 4.55 -13.87 12.85
N LEU A 51 3.95 -12.68 12.97
CA LEU A 51 4.38 -11.47 12.28
C LEU A 51 4.90 -10.48 13.32
N ASP A 52 6.10 -9.93 13.12
CA ASP A 52 6.59 -8.84 13.99
C ASP A 52 5.86 -7.53 13.66
N TYR A 53 5.65 -7.26 12.36
CA TYR A 53 4.88 -6.11 11.88
C TYR A 53 3.84 -6.51 10.83
N LEU A 54 2.65 -5.95 10.94
CA LEU A 54 1.65 -5.88 9.88
C LEU A 54 1.42 -4.41 9.52
N VAL A 55 1.69 -4.02 8.29
CA VAL A 55 1.47 -2.67 7.78
C VAL A 55 0.36 -2.71 6.75
N VAL A 56 -0.64 -1.85 6.96
CA VAL A 56 -1.77 -1.68 6.04
C VAL A 56 -1.67 -0.31 5.43
N THR A 57 -1.28 -0.26 4.16
CA THR A 57 -0.92 1.01 3.51
C THR A 57 -2.13 1.80 3.06
N HIS A 58 -3.18 1.08 2.68
CA HIS A 58 -4.41 1.64 2.11
C HIS A 58 -5.63 0.82 2.53
N ILE A 59 -6.82 1.40 2.43
CA ILE A 59 -8.10 0.80 2.86
C ILE A 59 -8.82 0.04 1.74
N ASP A 60 -8.33 0.13 0.50
CA ASP A 60 -8.95 -0.56 -0.62
C ASP A 60 -8.83 -2.08 -0.51
N MET A 61 -9.79 -2.75 -1.17
CA MET A 61 -9.96 -4.19 -1.06
C MET A 61 -8.77 -4.96 -1.66
N ASP A 62 -8.08 -4.38 -2.62
CA ASP A 62 -6.80 -4.84 -3.18
C ASP A 62 -5.59 -4.62 -2.26
N HIS A 63 -5.81 -4.13 -1.05
CA HIS A 63 -4.82 -4.09 0.02
C HIS A 63 -5.23 -4.88 1.27
N ILE A 64 -6.53 -4.98 1.59
CA ILE A 64 -6.95 -5.51 2.90
C ILE A 64 -7.80 -6.77 2.88
N ASP A 65 -8.43 -7.14 1.76
CA ASP A 65 -9.40 -8.27 1.76
C ASP A 65 -8.77 -9.60 2.21
N GLY A 66 -7.52 -9.83 1.80
CA GLY A 66 -6.73 -10.99 2.16
C GLY A 66 -6.23 -10.92 3.60
N ILE A 67 -5.91 -9.73 4.11
CA ILE A 67 -5.61 -9.54 5.53
C ILE A 67 -6.82 -9.93 6.36
N CYS A 68 -8.01 -9.40 6.05
CA CYS A 68 -9.22 -9.70 6.79
C CYS A 68 -9.53 -11.21 6.76
N ASN A 69 -9.41 -11.84 5.59
CA ASN A 69 -9.58 -13.28 5.44
C ASN A 69 -8.55 -14.09 6.25
N MET A 70 -7.28 -13.65 6.29
CA MET A 70 -6.22 -14.27 7.10
C MET A 70 -6.54 -14.18 8.59
N LEU A 71 -6.84 -12.98 9.10
CA LEU A 71 -7.15 -12.75 10.51
C LEU A 71 -8.41 -13.51 10.94
N TYR A 72 -9.41 -13.60 10.07
CA TYR A 72 -10.61 -14.39 10.33
C TYR A 72 -10.32 -15.90 10.41
N GLN A 73 -9.46 -16.43 9.53
CA GLN A 73 -9.11 -17.85 9.50
C GLN A 73 -8.09 -18.27 10.56
N MET A 74 -7.29 -17.34 11.09
CA MET A 74 -6.17 -17.61 11.98
C MET A 74 -6.24 -16.73 13.24
N PRO A 75 -7.25 -16.90 14.11
CA PRO A 75 -7.38 -16.11 15.34
C PRO A 75 -6.20 -16.28 16.31
N GLU A 76 -5.42 -17.36 16.17
CA GLU A 76 -4.20 -17.64 16.93
C GLU A 76 -2.92 -17.01 16.35
N LEU A 77 -2.99 -16.35 15.19
CA LEU A 77 -1.83 -15.68 14.58
C LEU A 77 -1.27 -14.65 15.56
N ARG A 78 0.03 -14.73 15.88
CA ARG A 78 0.68 -13.73 16.71
C ARG A 78 1.10 -12.54 15.84
N ILE A 79 0.69 -11.34 16.22
CA ILE A 79 1.12 -10.09 15.59
C ILE A 79 1.59 -9.17 16.70
N ASP A 80 2.85 -8.74 16.64
CA ASP A 80 3.42 -7.91 17.71
C ASP A 80 3.08 -6.42 17.50
N HIS A 81 3.09 -5.94 16.25
CA HIS A 81 2.78 -4.55 15.92
C HIS A 81 1.93 -4.44 14.64
N ILE A 82 0.88 -3.61 14.67
CA ILE A 82 0.05 -3.29 13.51
C ILE A 82 0.10 -1.78 13.26
N ILE A 83 0.55 -1.40 12.08
CA ILE A 83 0.50 -0.02 11.57
C ILE A 83 -0.65 0.08 10.59
N TYR A 84 -1.73 0.72 11.03
CA TYR A 84 -2.90 0.98 10.20
C TYR A 84 -3.55 2.30 10.63
N ASN A 85 -3.42 3.33 9.79
CA ASN A 85 -3.95 4.66 10.09
C ASN A 85 -5.48 4.66 10.01
N ASN A 86 -6.13 4.88 11.16
CA ASN A 86 -7.58 5.02 11.24
C ASN A 86 -7.92 6.31 12.01
N LEU A 87 -8.68 7.21 11.39
CA LEU A 87 -8.92 8.56 11.95
C LEU A 87 -9.94 8.57 13.09
N PHE A 88 -10.73 7.51 13.22
CA PHE A 88 -11.81 7.38 14.20
C PHE A 88 -11.48 6.38 15.31
N VAL A 89 -10.28 5.76 15.27
CA VAL A 89 -9.79 4.96 16.39
C VAL A 89 -9.48 5.88 17.57
N LYS A 90 -9.79 5.41 18.78
CA LYS A 90 -9.58 6.15 20.04
C LYS A 90 -8.90 5.25 21.05
N GLU A 91 -8.23 5.86 22.02
CA GLU A 91 -7.72 5.17 23.21
C GLU A 91 -8.89 4.64 24.05
N ASP A 92 -8.63 3.58 24.84
CA ASP A 92 -9.68 2.79 25.49
C ASP A 92 -10.39 3.54 26.64
N ASP A 93 -9.80 4.62 27.15
CA ASP A 93 -10.32 5.46 28.22
C ASP A 93 -11.19 6.64 27.73
N VAL A 94 -11.27 6.85 26.41
CA VAL A 94 -12.09 7.91 25.82
C VAL A 94 -13.56 7.50 25.82
N GLN A 95 -14.43 8.36 26.38
CA GLN A 95 -15.88 8.12 26.36
C GLN A 95 -16.43 8.24 24.94
N VAL A 96 -17.02 7.16 24.41
CA VAL A 96 -17.68 7.15 23.11
C VAL A 96 -19.19 7.32 23.20
N GLU A 97 -19.80 8.03 22.24
CA GLU A 97 -21.25 8.11 22.13
C GLU A 97 -21.84 6.80 21.57
N PRO A 98 -22.90 6.24 22.19
CA PRO A 98 -23.54 5.02 21.69
C PRO A 98 -24.25 5.24 20.36
N LEU A 99 -24.41 4.16 19.59
CA LEU A 99 -25.18 4.17 18.35
C LEU A 99 -26.68 4.15 18.62
N THR A 100 -27.41 5.05 17.97
CA THR A 100 -28.87 5.01 17.83
C THR A 100 -29.31 3.86 16.92
N ASP A 101 -30.57 3.44 17.00
CA ASP A 101 -31.11 2.38 16.14
C ASP A 101 -31.03 2.75 14.65
N PHE A 102 -31.22 4.02 14.31
CA PHE A 102 -31.05 4.53 12.96
C PHE A 102 -29.59 4.41 12.48
N GLU A 103 -28.62 4.79 13.31
CA GLU A 103 -27.19 4.68 12.97
C GLU A 103 -26.79 3.21 12.78
N LYS A 104 -27.27 2.30 13.63
CA LYS A 104 -27.06 0.86 13.47
C LYS A 104 -27.58 0.36 12.13
N GLU A 105 -28.81 0.75 11.74
CA GLU A 105 -29.38 0.39 10.44
C GLU A 105 -28.53 0.93 9.26
N GLN A 106 -28.01 2.15 9.35
CA GLN A 106 -27.14 2.70 8.32
C GLN A 106 -25.81 1.96 8.22
N ILE A 107 -25.20 1.58 9.36
CA ILE A 107 -23.97 0.79 9.39
C ILE A 107 -24.19 -0.58 8.75
N GLU A 108 -25.29 -1.26 9.04
CA GLU A 108 -25.62 -2.55 8.39
C GLU A 108 -25.76 -2.41 6.87
N LYS A 109 -26.31 -1.30 6.38
CA LYS A 109 -26.34 -0.99 4.94
C LYS A 109 -24.95 -0.75 4.37
N LEU A 110 -24.04 -0.11 5.11
CA LEU A 110 -22.67 0.11 4.64
C LEU A 110 -21.86 -1.20 4.63
N ARG A 111 -22.11 -2.11 5.57
CA ARG A 111 -21.46 -3.43 5.60
C ARG A 111 -21.67 -4.26 4.34
N THR A 112 -22.68 -3.94 3.51
CA THR A 112 -22.85 -4.60 2.22
C THR A 112 -21.72 -4.33 1.23
N TYR A 113 -20.88 -3.31 1.49
CA TYR A 113 -19.69 -3.01 0.70
C TYR A 113 -18.49 -3.91 1.04
N ILE A 114 -18.52 -4.60 2.19
CA ILE A 114 -17.45 -5.52 2.57
C ILE A 114 -17.66 -6.87 1.88
N PRO A 115 -16.65 -7.43 1.19
CA PRO A 115 -16.70 -8.76 0.61
C PRO A 115 -16.97 -9.84 1.66
N LYS A 116 -17.85 -10.80 1.34
CA LYS A 116 -18.14 -11.94 2.22
C LYS A 116 -17.23 -13.11 1.92
N TRP A 117 -16.62 -13.68 2.95
CA TRP A 117 -15.82 -14.91 2.81
C TRP A 117 -16.64 -16.16 3.12
N GLU A 118 -16.43 -17.20 2.33
CA GLU A 118 -16.97 -18.53 2.62
C GLU A 118 -15.93 -19.34 3.39
N SER A 119 -16.21 -19.69 4.65
CA SER A 119 -15.41 -20.69 5.36
C SER A 119 -15.59 -22.05 4.70
N LYS A 120 -14.50 -22.64 4.20
CA LYS A 120 -14.46 -24.05 3.78
C LYS A 120 -14.31 -25.03 4.96
N SER A 121 -14.23 -24.54 6.20
CA SER A 121 -14.05 -25.40 7.38
C SER A 121 -15.39 -25.78 8.01
N GLU A 122 -15.58 -27.09 8.28
CA GLU A 122 -16.79 -27.67 8.87
C GLU A 122 -17.01 -27.30 10.35
N LYS A 123 -16.20 -26.41 10.94
CA LYS A 123 -16.44 -25.93 12.30
C LYS A 123 -17.44 -24.78 12.30
N LYS A 124 -18.71 -25.17 12.42
CA LYS A 124 -19.85 -24.31 12.77
C LYS A 124 -19.57 -23.54 14.07
N ILE A 125 -19.09 -22.30 13.99
CA ILE A 125 -19.38 -21.25 14.99
C ILE A 125 -19.50 -19.90 14.26
N ALA A 126 -20.69 -19.28 14.41
CA ALA A 126 -21.06 -17.89 14.16
C ALA A 126 -20.82 -17.25 12.77
N ALA A 127 -21.92 -17.21 12.00
CA ALA A 127 -22.31 -16.25 10.96
C ALA A 127 -21.36 -15.91 9.79
N LYS A 128 -21.96 -15.93 8.59
CA LYS A 128 -21.45 -15.48 7.29
C LYS A 128 -21.18 -13.95 7.24
N GLU A 129 -20.58 -13.39 8.26
CA GLU A 129 -20.38 -11.95 8.39
C GLU A 129 -18.96 -11.60 7.92
N ALA A 130 -18.92 -10.86 6.82
CA ALA A 130 -17.76 -10.05 6.46
C ALA A 130 -17.56 -9.01 7.56
N LEU A 131 -16.35 -8.92 8.11
CA LEU A 131 -16.01 -7.97 9.15
C LEU A 131 -15.01 -6.96 8.60
N ALA A 132 -15.18 -5.71 9.01
CA ALA A 132 -14.17 -4.67 8.80
C ALA A 132 -12.84 -5.10 9.43
N LEU A 133 -11.73 -4.63 8.87
CA LEU A 133 -10.39 -4.98 9.34
C LEU A 133 -10.20 -4.57 10.80
N SER A 134 -10.58 -3.34 11.14
CA SER A 134 -10.54 -2.79 12.50
C SER A 134 -11.35 -3.61 13.49
N THR A 135 -12.49 -4.18 13.08
CA THR A 135 -13.28 -5.07 13.93
C THR A 135 -12.49 -6.35 14.23
N LEU A 136 -11.87 -6.96 13.22
CA LEU A 136 -11.03 -8.15 13.40
C LEU A 136 -9.81 -7.86 14.28
N ILE A 137 -9.13 -6.74 14.04
CA ILE A 137 -7.98 -6.29 14.84
C ILE A 137 -8.40 -6.08 16.30
N GLN A 138 -9.50 -5.38 16.55
CA GLN A 138 -9.96 -5.11 17.92
C GLN A 138 -10.33 -6.38 18.71
N TRP A 139 -10.71 -7.46 18.03
CA TRP A 139 -11.09 -8.70 18.72
C TRP A 139 -9.90 -9.46 19.31
N ASN A 140 -8.80 -9.61 18.56
CA ASN A 140 -7.68 -10.45 18.97
C ASN A 140 -6.33 -9.72 19.04
N TRP A 141 -6.21 -8.51 18.48
CA TRP A 141 -4.95 -7.78 18.30
C TRP A 141 -5.05 -6.30 18.72
N ALA A 142 -5.97 -5.94 19.61
CA ALA A 142 -6.15 -4.56 20.05
C ALA A 142 -4.87 -3.94 20.65
N ASP A 143 -4.09 -4.73 21.39
CA ASP A 143 -2.83 -4.30 22.00
C ASP A 143 -1.69 -4.15 20.99
N ALA A 144 -1.75 -4.87 19.86
CA ALA A 144 -0.77 -4.78 18.79
C ALA A 144 -1.03 -3.56 17.89
N TRP A 145 -2.27 -3.06 17.85
CA TRP A 145 -2.65 -1.95 16.98
C TRP A 145 -2.16 -0.62 17.52
N ASP A 146 -1.27 0.01 16.76
CA ASP A 146 -0.90 1.39 16.99
C ASP A 146 -2.06 2.32 16.62
N LYS A 147 -2.69 2.87 17.66
CA LYS A 147 -3.81 3.81 17.56
C LYS A 147 -3.34 5.23 17.17
N ASN A 148 -2.03 5.48 17.12
CA ASN A 148 -1.48 6.75 16.66
C ASN A 148 -1.29 6.75 15.15
N LEU A 149 -1.53 7.92 14.53
CA LEU A 149 -1.27 8.09 13.11
C LEU A 149 0.22 8.11 12.84
N ARG A 150 0.67 7.27 11.92
CA ARG A 150 2.03 7.30 11.37
C ARG A 150 2.07 8.25 10.19
N LEU A 151 2.77 9.38 10.39
CA LEU A 151 2.87 10.50 9.46
C LEU A 151 4.33 10.81 9.12
N VAL A 152 4.55 11.64 8.11
CA VAL A 152 5.85 12.29 7.88
C VAL A 152 6.14 13.28 9.01
N ASP A 153 7.00 12.88 9.94
CA ASP A 153 7.42 13.68 11.11
C ASP A 153 8.93 14.00 11.13
N GLY A 154 9.70 13.37 10.24
CA GLY A 154 11.16 13.54 10.14
C GLY A 154 11.97 12.62 11.06
N GLU A 155 11.32 11.67 11.73
CA GLU A 155 11.96 10.72 12.63
C GLU A 155 11.95 9.29 12.07
N TYR A 156 12.87 8.47 12.58
CA TYR A 156 12.92 7.05 12.29
C TYR A 156 12.14 6.27 13.35
N LEU A 157 11.29 5.35 12.91
CA LEU A 157 10.74 4.30 13.75
C LEU A 157 11.75 3.14 13.80
N SER A 158 12.27 2.81 14.98
CA SER A 158 13.12 1.63 15.14
C SER A 158 12.26 0.36 15.08
N LEU A 159 12.69 -0.61 14.28
CA LEU A 159 12.07 -1.93 14.12
C LEU A 159 12.96 -3.05 14.70
N GLY A 160 13.86 -2.70 15.62
CA GLY A 160 14.87 -3.62 16.13
C GLY A 160 15.77 -4.16 15.01
N GLU A 161 15.90 -5.48 14.95
CA GLU A 161 16.75 -6.19 13.98
C GLU A 161 16.21 -6.17 12.53
N LEU A 162 14.92 -5.88 12.35
CA LEU A 162 14.34 -5.63 11.03
C LEU A 162 14.85 -4.31 10.43
N GLY A 163 15.39 -3.43 11.26
CA GLY A 163 16.04 -2.19 10.86
C GLY A 163 15.30 -0.96 11.37
N LYS A 164 15.11 0.03 10.50
CA LYS A 164 14.38 1.26 10.81
C LYS A 164 13.53 1.69 9.63
N LEU A 165 12.41 2.32 9.95
CA LEU A 165 11.43 2.80 9.00
C LEU A 165 11.38 4.32 9.04
N PHE A 166 11.33 4.95 7.87
CA PHE A 166 11.12 6.39 7.74
C PHE A 166 9.89 6.66 6.89
N MET A 167 8.91 7.37 7.45
CA MET A 167 7.67 7.72 6.77
C MET A 167 7.92 8.76 5.68
N VAL A 168 7.42 8.52 4.46
CA VAL A 168 7.41 9.50 3.36
C VAL A 168 5.99 9.86 2.89
N SER A 169 4.97 9.15 3.38
CA SER A 169 3.55 9.49 3.26
C SER A 169 2.80 8.76 4.38
N PRO A 170 1.69 9.28 4.94
CA PRO A 170 1.04 10.54 4.61
C PRO A 170 1.54 11.76 5.41
N THR A 171 1.15 12.96 5.00
CA THR A 171 1.35 14.20 5.79
C THR A 171 0.09 14.55 6.59
N GLN A 172 0.22 15.38 7.63
CA GLN A 172 -0.94 15.85 8.40
C GLN A 172 -2.01 16.49 7.50
N THR A 173 -1.60 17.29 6.52
CA THR A 173 -2.52 17.94 5.57
C THR A 173 -3.38 16.93 4.82
N THR A 174 -2.78 15.86 4.27
CA THR A 174 -3.51 14.83 3.53
C THR A 174 -4.51 14.08 4.41
N ILE A 175 -4.13 13.84 5.66
CA ILE A 175 -4.97 13.22 6.68
C ILE A 175 -6.15 14.13 7.04
N ASP A 176 -5.93 15.43 7.24
CA ASP A 176 -6.99 16.39 7.56
C ASP A 176 -8.00 16.52 6.41
N GLU A 177 -7.52 16.48 5.16
CA GLU A 177 -8.36 16.52 3.96
C GLU A 177 -9.22 15.25 3.81
N LEU A 178 -8.65 14.07 4.07
CA LEU A 178 -9.40 12.81 4.12
C LEU A 178 -10.42 12.86 5.26
N ASN A 179 -10.00 13.25 6.46
CA ASN A 179 -10.88 13.33 7.64
C ASN A 179 -12.09 14.22 7.36
N LYS A 180 -11.86 15.43 6.85
CA LYS A 180 -12.94 16.36 6.48
C LYS A 180 -13.94 15.70 5.53
N HIS A 181 -13.45 14.96 4.54
CA HIS A 181 -14.34 14.30 3.58
C HIS A 181 -15.16 13.17 4.21
N LEU A 182 -14.54 12.37 5.09
CA LEU A 182 -15.23 11.31 5.81
C LEU A 182 -16.28 11.88 6.76
N LEU A 183 -16.01 13.01 7.41
CA LEU A 183 -16.98 13.73 8.24
C LEU A 183 -18.17 14.26 7.41
N ASP A 184 -17.92 14.78 6.21
CA ASP A 184 -18.99 15.17 5.28
C ASP A 184 -19.83 13.95 4.86
N LYS A 185 -19.19 12.82 4.56
CA LYS A 185 -19.87 11.55 4.22
C LYS A 185 -20.66 11.00 5.39
N PHE A 186 -20.16 11.11 6.62
CA PHE A 186 -20.90 10.80 7.82
C PHE A 186 -22.15 11.70 7.91
N ALA A 187 -22.00 13.01 7.77
CA ALA A 187 -23.14 13.93 7.83
C ALA A 187 -24.20 13.66 6.76
N GLU A 188 -23.78 13.35 5.54
CA GLU A 188 -24.68 12.95 4.44
C GLU A 188 -25.46 11.67 4.77
N LYS A 189 -24.80 10.66 5.36
CA LYS A 189 -25.37 9.33 5.57
C LYS A 189 -26.21 9.24 6.84
N PHE A 190 -25.82 9.95 7.89
CA PHE A 190 -26.39 9.87 9.24
C PHE A 190 -27.21 11.11 9.63
N TYR A 191 -27.28 12.13 8.77
CA TYR A 191 -28.02 13.38 9.01
C TYR A 191 -27.61 14.12 10.30
N GLY A 192 -26.34 13.98 10.70
CA GLY A 192 -25.79 14.55 11.93
C GLY A 192 -24.28 14.71 11.86
N LYS A 193 -23.70 15.52 12.73
CA LYS A 193 -22.24 15.68 12.81
C LYS A 193 -21.63 14.54 13.62
N TYR A 194 -20.45 14.09 13.21
CA TYR A 194 -19.69 13.13 14.00
C TYR A 194 -19.21 13.80 15.30
N PRO A 195 -19.38 13.17 16.48
CA PRO A 195 -18.97 13.73 17.75
C PRO A 195 -17.44 13.62 17.92
N LEU A 196 -16.67 14.63 17.48
CA LEU A 196 -15.20 14.55 17.46
C LEU A 196 -14.55 14.39 18.85
N GLU A 197 -15.11 15.05 19.86
CA GLU A 197 -14.57 15.06 21.23
C GLU A 197 -14.72 13.70 21.91
N HIS A 198 -15.89 13.06 21.76
CA HIS A 198 -16.22 11.78 22.38
C HIS A 198 -15.90 10.60 21.45
N GLY A 199 -15.92 10.81 20.14
CA GLY A 199 -15.98 9.72 19.18
C GLY A 199 -17.31 8.97 19.24
N LYS A 200 -17.44 7.94 18.41
CA LYS A 200 -18.65 7.14 18.28
C LYS A 200 -18.34 5.67 18.53
N GLU A 201 -19.28 4.94 19.14
CA GLU A 201 -19.25 3.48 19.18
C GLU A 201 -19.04 2.95 17.75
N LYS A 202 -18.12 1.98 17.59
CA LYS A 202 -17.66 1.46 16.29
C LYS A 202 -17.05 2.50 15.36
N GLY A 203 -16.47 3.57 15.90
CA GLY A 203 -15.81 4.63 15.12
C GLY A 203 -14.79 4.09 14.11
N ALA A 204 -13.93 3.16 14.53
CA ALA A 204 -12.93 2.57 13.64
C ALA A 204 -13.53 1.82 12.44
N GLU A 205 -14.55 0.99 12.66
CA GLU A 205 -15.29 0.30 11.59
C GLU A 205 -16.00 1.32 10.68
N LEU A 206 -16.58 2.35 11.27
CA LEU A 206 -17.25 3.40 10.52
C LEU A 206 -16.30 4.17 9.59
N PHE A 207 -15.06 4.42 10.01
CA PHE A 207 -14.02 5.01 9.17
C PHE A 207 -13.78 4.17 7.91
N GLU A 208 -13.65 2.85 8.04
CA GLU A 208 -13.44 1.95 6.89
C GLU A 208 -14.63 1.97 5.95
N LEU A 209 -15.83 1.81 6.52
CA LEU A 209 -17.07 1.74 5.75
C LEU A 209 -17.32 3.03 4.95
N LEU A 210 -17.03 4.19 5.53
CA LEU A 210 -17.15 5.48 4.83
C LEU A 210 -16.06 5.66 3.77
N SER A 211 -14.84 5.16 4.02
CA SER A 211 -13.75 5.21 3.05
C SER A 211 -14.06 4.33 1.83
N LEU A 212 -14.55 3.10 2.04
CA LEU A 212 -14.99 2.21 0.96
C LEU A 212 -16.14 2.83 0.13
N LEU A 213 -17.10 3.47 0.80
CA LEU A 213 -18.18 4.19 0.13
C LEU A 213 -17.65 5.35 -0.73
N TYR A 214 -16.62 6.06 -0.25
CA TYR A 214 -15.99 7.15 -0.99
C TYR A 214 -15.30 6.61 -2.26
N ASN A 215 -14.48 5.56 -2.13
CA ASN A 215 -13.68 5.01 -3.24
C ASN A 215 -14.55 4.42 -4.34
N GLN A 216 -15.68 3.80 -4.01
CA GLN A 216 -16.64 3.34 -5.02
C GLN A 216 -17.22 4.48 -5.88
N LYS A 217 -17.44 5.66 -5.31
CA LYS A 217 -17.95 6.80 -6.08
C LYS A 217 -16.89 7.32 -7.05
N GLU A 218 -15.62 7.28 -6.66
CA GLU A 218 -14.49 7.71 -7.50
C GLU A 218 -14.26 6.75 -8.68
N LEU A 219 -14.25 5.43 -8.43
CA LEU A 219 -14.11 4.41 -9.48
C LEU A 219 -15.19 4.48 -10.57
N LEU A 220 -16.41 4.88 -10.23
CA LEU A 220 -17.49 5.06 -11.21
C LEU A 220 -17.27 6.26 -12.14
N LEU A 221 -16.48 7.25 -11.74
CA LEU A 221 -16.16 8.45 -12.52
C LEU A 221 -15.00 8.20 -13.51
N GLU A 222 -14.08 7.28 -13.19
CA GLU A 222 -12.87 7.02 -13.98
C GLU A 222 -13.05 6.10 -15.20
N ASN A 223 -14.22 5.47 -15.38
CA ASN A 223 -14.48 4.46 -16.43
C ASN A 223 -14.57 4.99 -17.88
N LYS A 224 -13.66 5.89 -18.29
CA LYS A 224 -13.43 6.26 -19.69
C LYS A 224 -11.98 6.65 -19.94
N ILE A 225 -11.15 5.73 -20.45
CA ILE A 225 -10.15 6.05 -21.48
C ILE A 225 -9.91 4.81 -22.37
N SER A 226 -9.94 5.05 -23.69
CA SER A 226 -9.58 4.13 -24.75
C SER A 226 -8.05 4.10 -24.93
N SER A 227 -7.47 2.90 -25.10
CA SER A 227 -6.05 2.74 -25.38
C SER A 227 -5.72 3.14 -26.83
N ALA A 228 -5.05 4.27 -27.03
CA ALA A 228 -4.33 4.54 -28.26
C ALA A 228 -2.97 3.83 -28.23
N THR A 229 -2.54 3.25 -29.35
CA THR A 229 -1.23 2.60 -29.49
C THR A 229 -0.14 3.67 -29.57
N SER A 230 0.50 3.97 -28.45
CA SER A 230 1.58 4.96 -28.34
C SER A 230 2.96 4.32 -28.15
N THR A 231 4.01 5.05 -28.54
CA THR A 231 5.40 4.66 -28.30
C THR A 231 5.83 5.08 -26.89
N LEU A 232 6.85 4.43 -26.30
CA LEU A 232 7.35 4.82 -24.96
C LEU A 232 7.82 6.28 -24.95
N LYS A 233 8.56 6.71 -25.97
CA LYS A 233 9.02 8.10 -26.07
C LYS A 233 7.86 9.10 -26.11
N ALA A 234 6.80 8.80 -26.86
CA ALA A 234 5.62 9.66 -26.92
C ALA A 234 4.88 9.70 -25.58
N GLU A 235 4.82 8.60 -24.83
CA GLU A 235 4.31 8.61 -23.45
C GLU A 235 5.19 9.50 -22.55
N TYR A 236 6.52 9.32 -22.57
CA TYR A 236 7.44 10.13 -21.79
C TYR A 236 7.36 11.64 -22.12
N GLU A 237 6.96 12.02 -23.33
CA GLU A 237 6.78 13.43 -23.70
C GLU A 237 5.47 14.03 -23.16
N LYS A 238 4.48 13.22 -22.74
CA LYS A 238 3.23 13.72 -22.15
C LYS A 238 3.47 14.37 -20.80
N THR A 239 2.64 15.34 -20.45
CA THR A 239 2.61 15.90 -19.08
C THR A 239 2.13 14.84 -18.10
N ASP A 240 2.74 14.80 -16.92
CA ASP A 240 2.26 13.98 -15.83
C ASP A 240 0.89 14.47 -15.36
N LYS A 241 0.11 13.52 -14.84
CA LYS A 241 -1.13 13.78 -14.13
C LYS A 241 -0.90 13.43 -12.66
N GLU A 242 -1.73 13.98 -11.79
CA GLU A 242 -1.69 13.68 -10.37
C GLU A 242 -3.04 13.08 -9.94
N ASP A 243 -2.97 12.06 -9.12
CA ASP A 243 -4.11 11.41 -8.49
C ASP A 243 -4.84 12.38 -7.52
N SER A 244 -6.14 12.55 -7.71
CA SER A 244 -6.97 13.40 -6.86
C SER A 244 -7.58 12.67 -5.66
N SER A 245 -7.42 11.35 -5.58
CA SER A 245 -8.04 10.54 -4.54
C SER A 245 -7.45 10.86 -3.17
N LYS A 246 -8.32 11.27 -2.25
CA LYS A 246 -7.91 11.60 -0.88
C LYS A 246 -7.44 10.39 -0.09
N THR A 247 -7.96 9.20 -0.41
CA THR A 247 -7.52 7.97 0.24
C THR A 247 -6.13 7.59 -0.27
N ASN A 248 -5.88 7.70 -1.57
CA ASN A 248 -4.55 7.42 -2.13
C ASN A 248 -3.50 8.41 -1.60
N ARG A 249 -3.84 9.71 -1.52
CA ARG A 249 -2.99 10.73 -0.87
C ARG A 249 -2.70 10.47 0.60
N ALA A 250 -3.57 9.74 1.29
CA ALA A 250 -3.40 9.36 2.69
C ALA A 250 -2.70 8.00 2.88
N SER A 251 -2.30 7.33 1.78
CA SER A 251 -1.63 6.03 1.85
C SER A 251 -0.30 6.12 2.59
N ILE A 252 0.02 5.05 3.32
CA ILE A 252 1.32 4.90 3.98
C ILE A 252 2.36 4.53 2.92
N ALA A 253 3.39 5.38 2.80
CA ALA A 253 4.60 5.07 2.06
C ALA A 253 5.81 5.30 2.95
N PHE A 254 6.80 4.44 2.85
CA PHE A 254 7.95 4.49 3.74
C PHE A 254 9.23 3.94 3.11
N ILE A 255 10.34 4.37 3.69
CA ILE A 255 11.67 3.84 3.43
C ILE A 255 11.98 2.84 4.52
N LEU A 256 12.32 1.61 4.14
CA LEU A 256 12.84 0.59 5.03
C LEU A 256 14.36 0.52 4.87
N GLU A 257 15.08 0.77 5.96
CA GLU A 257 16.54 0.68 6.02
C GLU A 257 16.97 -0.47 6.93
N GLN A 258 17.76 -1.38 6.37
CA GLN A 258 18.39 -2.45 7.13
C GLN A 258 19.86 -2.54 6.74
N ARG A 259 20.74 -2.30 7.71
CA ARG A 259 22.19 -2.20 7.48
C ARG A 259 22.48 -1.14 6.40
N ASP A 260 23.15 -1.51 5.33
CA ASP A 260 23.49 -0.67 4.17
C ASP A 260 22.40 -0.66 3.07
N LYS A 261 21.31 -1.41 3.26
CA LYS A 261 20.24 -1.59 2.27
C LYS A 261 19.06 -0.67 2.54
N LYS A 262 18.48 -0.13 1.46
CA LYS A 262 17.37 0.82 1.49
C LYS A 262 16.33 0.50 0.43
N VAL A 263 15.10 0.30 0.88
CA VAL A 263 13.95 -0.02 0.01
C VAL A 263 12.87 1.03 0.20
N LEU A 264 12.30 1.50 -0.90
CA LEU A 264 11.17 2.42 -0.88
C LEU A 264 9.88 1.68 -1.26
N LEU A 265 8.93 1.63 -0.33
CA LEU A 265 7.61 1.05 -0.53
C LEU A 265 6.59 2.18 -0.63
N LEU A 266 6.04 2.39 -1.83
CA LEU A 266 5.24 3.57 -2.12
C LEU A 266 3.74 3.40 -1.87
N GLY A 267 3.26 2.20 -1.52
CA GLY A 267 1.83 1.93 -1.36
C GLY A 267 1.07 2.45 -2.59
N ASP A 268 0.02 3.22 -2.35
CA ASP A 268 -0.73 3.96 -3.37
C ASP A 268 -0.55 5.49 -3.26
N ALA A 269 0.48 5.91 -2.52
CA ALA A 269 0.75 7.32 -2.26
C ALA A 269 1.00 8.09 -3.56
N THR A 270 0.53 9.33 -3.60
CA THR A 270 0.70 10.20 -4.77
C THR A 270 2.08 10.84 -4.77
N SER A 271 2.53 11.26 -5.96
CA SER A 271 3.89 11.76 -6.14
C SER A 271 4.18 13.04 -5.39
N GLU A 272 3.20 13.94 -5.30
CA GLU A 272 3.32 15.19 -4.54
C GLU A 272 3.66 14.91 -3.06
N VAL A 273 2.90 14.03 -2.42
CA VAL A 273 3.03 13.73 -0.98
C VAL A 273 4.34 13.02 -0.71
N VAL A 274 4.68 12.02 -1.53
CA VAL A 274 5.96 11.31 -1.41
C VAL A 274 7.14 12.26 -1.61
N LEU A 275 7.06 13.22 -2.54
CA LEU A 275 8.12 14.20 -2.77
C LEU A 275 8.35 15.08 -1.53
N GLU A 276 7.30 15.46 -0.80
CA GLU A 276 7.43 16.15 0.49
C GLU A 276 8.17 15.27 1.51
N GLY A 277 7.75 14.01 1.66
CA GLY A 277 8.42 13.05 2.55
C GLY A 277 9.88 12.81 2.19
N ILE A 278 10.20 12.70 0.90
CA ILE A 278 11.57 12.57 0.40
C ILE A 278 12.41 13.81 0.73
N LYS A 279 11.85 15.03 0.62
CA LYS A 279 12.56 16.26 1.04
C LYS A 279 12.84 16.27 2.54
N VAL A 280 11.91 15.80 3.37
CA VAL A 280 12.13 15.66 4.82
C VAL A 280 13.21 14.62 5.10
N TYR A 281 13.18 13.46 4.43
CA TYR A 281 14.22 12.45 4.52
C TYR A 281 15.60 12.98 4.14
N LYS A 282 15.71 13.73 3.03
CA LYS A 282 16.96 14.37 2.60
C LYS A 282 17.48 15.30 3.69
N LYS A 283 16.62 16.15 4.27
CA LYS A 283 16.99 17.05 5.36
C LYS A 283 17.50 16.30 6.59
N LYS A 284 16.79 15.24 7.01
CA LYS A 284 17.19 14.41 8.17
C LYS A 284 18.56 13.78 7.99
N ASN A 285 18.85 13.30 6.78
CA ASN A 285 20.08 12.59 6.46
C ASN A 285 21.16 13.48 5.83
N GLN A 286 20.95 14.81 5.80
CA GLN A 286 21.90 15.79 5.26
C GLN A 286 22.27 15.56 3.78
N ILE A 287 21.30 15.06 2.99
CA ILE A 287 21.45 14.85 1.54
C ILE A 287 21.08 16.16 0.83
N PRO A 288 21.92 16.67 -0.09
CA PRO A 288 21.61 17.84 -0.92
C PRO A 288 20.28 17.71 -1.66
N SER A 289 19.58 18.84 -1.83
CA SER A 289 18.23 18.84 -2.42
C SER A 289 18.18 18.33 -3.85
N ASP A 290 19.25 18.57 -4.61
CA ASP A 290 19.46 18.20 -6.01
C ASP A 290 20.07 16.80 -6.19
N GLU A 291 20.58 16.18 -5.14
CA GLU A 291 21.16 14.85 -5.20
C GLU A 291 20.08 13.76 -5.18
N LYS A 292 20.10 12.84 -6.15
CA LYS A 292 19.19 11.69 -6.18
C LYS A 292 19.51 10.72 -5.03
N ILE A 293 18.48 10.24 -4.36
CA ILE A 293 18.62 9.12 -3.41
C ILE A 293 18.57 7.83 -4.21
N TYR A 294 19.62 7.02 -4.08
CA TYR A 294 19.60 5.64 -4.54
C TYR A 294 18.88 4.72 -3.53
N PHE A 295 18.00 3.89 -4.06
CA PHE A 295 17.37 2.78 -3.36
C PHE A 295 17.77 1.46 -4.03
N ASP A 296 18.00 0.42 -3.25
CA ASP A 296 18.27 -0.92 -3.78
C ASP A 296 17.04 -1.48 -4.51
N ALA A 297 15.84 -1.11 -4.06
CA ALA A 297 14.59 -1.43 -4.73
C ALA A 297 13.49 -0.38 -4.44
N ILE A 298 12.62 -0.15 -5.42
CA ILE A 298 11.43 0.70 -5.29
C ILE A 298 10.19 -0.10 -5.70
N LYS A 299 9.21 -0.26 -4.80
CA LYS A 299 7.85 -0.70 -5.20
C LYS A 299 7.14 0.49 -5.82
N VAL A 300 6.76 0.36 -7.09
CA VAL A 300 6.03 1.37 -7.86
C VAL A 300 4.65 1.58 -7.24
N PRO A 301 4.16 2.82 -7.09
CA PRO A 301 2.89 3.07 -6.42
C PRO A 301 1.70 2.59 -7.25
N HIS A 302 0.61 2.19 -6.58
CA HIS A 302 -0.71 2.00 -7.18
C HIS A 302 -0.67 1.14 -8.46
N HIS A 303 -0.04 -0.03 -8.33
CA HIS A 303 0.16 -1.01 -9.39
C HIS A 303 0.79 -0.48 -10.69
N GLY A 304 1.49 0.66 -10.64
CA GLY A 304 2.00 1.36 -11.83
C GLY A 304 0.98 2.25 -12.53
N SER A 305 0.09 2.90 -11.78
CA SER A 305 -0.80 3.96 -12.27
C SER A 305 -0.03 5.12 -12.94
N ASP A 306 -0.58 5.73 -14.00
CA ASP A 306 0.01 6.88 -14.70
C ASP A 306 -0.14 8.21 -13.95
N VAL A 307 -0.87 8.20 -12.81
CA VAL A 307 -1.17 9.39 -12.01
C VAL A 307 -0.48 9.40 -10.63
N ASN A 308 0.33 8.40 -10.30
CA ASN A 308 0.99 8.27 -8.98
C ASN A 308 2.53 8.34 -9.04
N LEU A 309 3.16 8.37 -10.22
CA LEU A 309 4.62 8.47 -10.38
C LEU A 309 5.03 9.54 -11.40
N SER A 310 5.33 10.74 -10.90
CA SER A 310 5.71 11.91 -11.70
C SER A 310 7.22 11.95 -12.00
N LYS A 311 7.57 12.60 -13.10
CA LYS A 311 8.97 12.89 -13.46
C LYS A 311 9.64 13.80 -12.45
N GLU A 312 8.89 14.64 -11.75
CA GLU A 312 9.42 15.50 -10.70
C GLU A 312 9.92 14.66 -9.53
N LEU A 313 9.13 13.69 -9.04
CA LEU A 313 9.58 12.77 -7.99
C LEU A 313 10.83 11.99 -8.44
N LEU A 314 10.86 11.52 -9.70
CA LEU A 314 11.99 10.78 -10.27
C LEU A 314 13.28 11.60 -10.45
N LYS A 315 13.25 12.93 -10.26
CA LYS A 315 14.48 13.72 -10.13
C LYS A 315 15.14 13.56 -8.75
N HIS A 316 14.41 13.06 -7.76
CA HIS A 316 14.87 12.95 -6.37
C HIS A 316 15.19 11.51 -5.94
N ILE A 317 14.64 10.52 -6.65
CA ILE A 317 14.81 9.09 -6.34
C ILE A 317 15.22 8.32 -7.59
N ASP A 318 16.01 7.26 -7.42
CA ASP A 318 16.30 6.31 -8.50
C ASP A 318 16.58 4.92 -7.91
N SER A 319 16.50 3.91 -8.76
CA SER A 319 16.77 2.52 -8.40
C SER A 319 17.16 1.72 -9.64
N GLU A 320 17.97 0.69 -9.43
CA GLU A 320 18.14 -0.37 -10.41
C GLU A 320 16.87 -1.23 -10.49
N ASN A 321 16.31 -1.65 -9.35
CA ASN A 321 15.14 -2.53 -9.28
C ASN A 321 13.83 -1.74 -9.10
N TRP A 322 12.95 -1.81 -10.09
CA TRP A 322 11.60 -1.22 -10.06
C TRP A 322 10.54 -2.31 -10.04
N ILE A 323 9.83 -2.45 -8.93
CA ILE A 323 8.92 -3.56 -8.67
C ILE A 323 7.49 -3.13 -8.94
N PHE A 324 6.82 -3.86 -9.83
CA PHE A 324 5.39 -3.76 -10.11
C PHE A 324 4.68 -4.91 -9.39
N CYS A 325 3.91 -4.57 -8.37
CA CYS A 325 3.06 -5.49 -7.62
C CYS A 325 1.59 -5.22 -7.97
N GLY A 326 0.83 -6.29 -8.21
CA GLY A 326 -0.60 -6.20 -8.53
C GLY A 326 -0.87 -5.58 -9.91
N TYR A 327 -2.14 -5.46 -10.28
CA TYR A 327 -2.60 -4.92 -11.55
C TYR A 327 -4.05 -4.43 -11.46
N THR A 328 -4.41 -3.45 -12.29
CA THR A 328 -5.81 -3.07 -12.49
C THR A 328 -6.29 -3.52 -13.88
N SER A 329 -7.43 -3.01 -14.34
CA SER A 329 -7.87 -3.24 -15.73
C SER A 329 -6.87 -2.66 -16.76
N SER A 330 -6.16 -1.59 -16.40
CA SER A 330 -5.26 -0.87 -17.30
C SER A 330 -3.83 -0.66 -16.78
N ALA A 331 -3.59 -0.72 -15.48
CA ALA A 331 -2.25 -0.62 -14.88
C ALA A 331 -1.56 -2.00 -14.81
N PRO A 332 -0.22 -2.07 -14.90
CA PRO A 332 0.75 -0.98 -15.04
C PRO A 332 0.65 -0.21 -16.36
N HIS A 333 0.65 1.13 -16.31
CA HIS A 333 0.50 1.98 -17.48
C HIS A 333 1.84 2.23 -18.17
N LEU A 334 1.81 2.27 -19.51
CA LEU A 334 3.00 2.53 -20.31
C LEU A 334 3.67 3.88 -19.97
N HIS A 335 2.89 4.88 -19.56
CA HIS A 335 3.39 6.20 -19.12
C HIS A 335 4.32 6.09 -17.92
N THR A 336 3.93 5.32 -16.90
CA THR A 336 4.74 5.08 -15.70
C THR A 336 6.06 4.41 -16.03
N LEU A 337 6.02 3.38 -16.89
CA LEU A 337 7.22 2.72 -17.37
C LEU A 337 8.10 3.67 -18.19
N ALA A 338 7.51 4.50 -19.06
CA ALA A 338 8.24 5.48 -19.84
C ALA A 338 8.95 6.51 -18.93
N ASN A 339 8.24 7.00 -17.91
CA ASN A 339 8.79 7.87 -16.87
C ASN A 339 9.98 7.22 -16.18
N ILE A 340 9.90 5.95 -15.78
CA ILE A 340 11.04 5.24 -15.19
C ILE A 340 12.18 5.10 -16.21
N ILE A 341 11.92 4.61 -17.43
CA ILE A 341 12.96 4.24 -18.40
C ILE A 341 13.75 5.45 -18.93
N TYR A 342 13.07 6.55 -19.27
CA TYR A 342 13.70 7.70 -19.94
C TYR A 342 14.32 8.72 -18.97
N GLN A 343 14.21 8.52 -17.66
CA GLN A 343 14.90 9.37 -16.70
C GLN A 343 16.42 9.21 -16.80
N PRO A 344 17.21 10.28 -16.69
CA PRO A 344 18.66 10.17 -16.69
C PRO A 344 19.13 9.22 -15.58
N LEU A 345 19.97 8.25 -15.94
CA LEU A 345 20.59 7.34 -14.97
C LEU A 345 21.53 8.14 -14.06
N SER A 346 21.60 7.74 -12.80
CA SER A 346 22.69 8.15 -11.92
C SER A 346 23.93 7.32 -12.19
N ASP A 347 25.12 7.83 -11.84
CA ASP A 347 26.39 7.10 -12.00
C ASP A 347 26.43 5.76 -11.23
N ALA A 348 25.54 5.58 -10.25
CA ALA A 348 25.39 4.36 -9.47
C ALA A 348 24.61 3.24 -10.20
N ILE A 349 23.95 3.55 -11.32
CA ILE A 349 23.03 2.62 -12.00
C ILE A 349 23.51 2.36 -13.42
N GLN A 350 23.81 1.10 -13.73
CA GLN A 350 24.18 0.70 -15.09
C GLN A 350 22.95 0.58 -16.00
N ARG A 351 21.85 0.00 -15.48
CA ARG A 351 20.58 -0.18 -16.18
C ARG A 351 19.42 -0.24 -15.21
N ARG A 352 18.19 -0.11 -15.72
CA ARG A 352 16.97 -0.33 -14.93
C ARG A 352 16.41 -1.73 -15.19
N ILE A 353 16.03 -2.41 -14.12
CA ILE A 353 15.39 -3.72 -14.10
C ILE A 353 13.92 -3.54 -13.72
N LEU A 354 13.03 -3.79 -14.69
CA LEU A 354 11.58 -3.78 -14.48
C LEU A 354 11.15 -5.16 -13.98
N CYS A 355 10.85 -5.22 -12.69
CA CYS A 355 10.54 -6.45 -11.97
C CYS A 355 9.02 -6.58 -11.81
N PHE A 356 8.41 -7.61 -12.37
CA PHE A 356 6.97 -7.85 -12.28
C PHE A 356 6.67 -9.05 -11.37
N ASN A 357 5.74 -8.90 -10.42
CA ASN A 357 5.36 -9.99 -9.52
C ASN A 357 4.40 -11.04 -10.14
N SER A 358 3.97 -10.79 -11.37
CA SER A 358 3.11 -11.64 -12.18
C SER A 358 3.63 -11.65 -13.62
N ALA A 359 3.33 -12.69 -14.39
CA ALA A 359 3.46 -12.65 -15.85
C ALA A 359 2.15 -12.24 -16.54
N TYR A 360 1.04 -12.23 -15.78
CA TYR A 360 -0.31 -12.06 -16.29
C TYR A 360 -0.85 -10.69 -15.87
N TYR A 361 -0.82 -9.75 -16.82
CA TYR A 361 -1.44 -8.44 -16.71
C TYR A 361 -2.49 -8.28 -17.80
N ASN A 362 -3.64 -7.68 -17.49
CA ASN A 362 -4.75 -7.51 -18.43
C ASN A 362 -4.35 -6.80 -19.73
N ASN A 363 -3.40 -5.88 -19.63
CA ASN A 363 -2.91 -5.08 -20.74
C ASN A 363 -1.67 -5.69 -21.44
N ASP A 364 -1.24 -6.89 -21.05
CA ASP A 364 -0.05 -7.60 -21.56
C ASP A 364 1.26 -6.79 -21.45
N ILE A 365 1.37 -5.89 -20.46
CA ILE A 365 2.52 -4.98 -20.34
C ILE A 365 3.86 -5.71 -20.19
N TYR A 366 3.89 -6.83 -19.47
CA TYR A 366 5.09 -7.65 -19.29
C TYR A 366 5.69 -8.09 -20.63
N ASN A 367 4.89 -8.76 -21.48
CA ASN A 367 5.34 -9.21 -22.80
C ASN A 367 5.62 -8.05 -23.75
N LYS A 368 4.81 -6.98 -23.70
CA LYS A 368 5.07 -5.74 -24.45
C LYS A 368 6.42 -5.11 -24.11
N MET A 369 6.87 -5.19 -22.85
CA MET A 369 8.16 -4.66 -22.45
C MET A 369 9.31 -5.57 -22.86
N ILE A 370 9.18 -6.88 -22.72
CA ILE A 370 10.17 -7.86 -23.23
C ILE A 370 10.44 -7.62 -24.72
N THR A 371 9.38 -7.47 -25.52
CA THR A 371 9.51 -7.23 -26.97
C THR A 371 10.12 -5.88 -27.33
N ARG A 372 10.09 -4.90 -26.41
CA ARG A 372 10.69 -3.55 -26.60
C ARG A 372 12.17 -3.48 -26.21
N VAL A 373 12.70 -4.42 -25.41
CA VAL A 373 14.12 -4.40 -24.98
C VAL A 373 15.10 -4.25 -26.15
N PRO A 374 15.01 -5.02 -27.25
CA PRO A 374 15.96 -4.88 -28.36
C PRO A 374 15.85 -3.55 -29.11
N MET A 375 14.68 -2.91 -29.09
CA MET A 375 14.47 -1.58 -29.69
C MET A 375 15.13 -0.51 -28.82
N LEU A 376 14.90 -0.54 -27.52
CA LEU A 376 15.48 0.41 -26.56
C LEU A 376 17.01 0.33 -26.56
N MET A 377 17.57 -0.88 -26.65
CA MET A 377 19.02 -1.07 -26.76
C MET A 377 19.61 -0.39 -28.00
N LYS A 378 18.89 -0.39 -29.14
CA LYS A 378 19.29 0.35 -30.35
C LYS A 378 19.19 1.87 -30.20
N GLU A 379 18.34 2.34 -29.30
CA GLU A 379 18.22 3.75 -28.90
C GLU A 379 19.26 4.16 -27.83
N GLY A 380 20.11 3.22 -27.39
CA GLY A 380 21.12 3.46 -26.36
C GLY A 380 20.59 3.37 -24.92
N ILE A 381 19.39 2.80 -24.74
CA ILE A 381 18.76 2.62 -23.42
C ILE A 381 18.82 1.13 -23.06
N GLU A 382 19.64 0.79 -22.06
CA GLU A 382 19.72 -0.57 -21.53
C GLU A 382 18.71 -0.77 -20.40
N ILE A 383 17.84 -1.76 -20.55
CA ILE A 383 16.91 -2.21 -19.52
C ILE A 383 16.87 -3.74 -19.47
N GLU A 384 16.42 -4.25 -18.33
CA GLU A 384 16.05 -5.65 -18.14
C GLU A 384 14.57 -5.73 -17.75
N VAL A 385 13.90 -6.81 -18.17
CA VAL A 385 12.52 -7.10 -17.80
C VAL A 385 12.48 -8.51 -17.25
N THR A 386 12.02 -8.67 -16.02
CA THR A 386 12.05 -9.95 -15.32
C THR A 386 10.78 -10.16 -14.51
N GLN A 387 10.38 -11.43 -14.37
CA GLN A 387 9.34 -11.83 -13.43
C GLN A 387 10.03 -12.29 -12.15
N ILE A 388 9.57 -11.77 -11.01
CA ILE A 388 10.13 -12.10 -9.70
C ILE A 388 9.01 -12.52 -8.74
N ASN A 389 9.36 -13.32 -7.74
CA ASN A 389 8.58 -13.52 -6.54
C ASN A 389 9.38 -13.13 -5.28
N GLU A 390 10.67 -12.86 -5.42
CA GLU A 390 11.54 -12.38 -4.34
C GLU A 390 12.70 -11.54 -4.88
N ILE A 391 13.26 -10.71 -4.00
CA ILE A 391 14.56 -10.05 -4.18
C ILE A 391 15.38 -10.26 -2.90
N VAL A 392 16.65 -10.62 -3.08
CA VAL A 392 17.64 -10.70 -1.99
C VAL A 392 18.65 -9.57 -2.18
N LEU A 393 18.71 -8.67 -1.20
CA LEU A 393 19.51 -7.44 -1.20
C LEU A 393 20.71 -7.52 -0.26
#